data_AF-A0A7C1BTN7-F1
#
_entry.id   AF-A0A7C1BTN7-F1
#
_cell.length_a   1.000
_cell.length_b   1.000
_cell.length_c   1.000
_cell.angle_alpha   90.00
_cell.angle_beta   90.00
_cell.angle_gamma   90.00
#
_symmetry.space_group_name_H-M   'P 1'
#
loop_
_entity.id
_entity.type
_entity.pdbx_description
1 polymer ?
#
loop_
_entity_poly.entity_id
_entity_poly.type
_entity_poly.pdbx_seq_one_letter_code
_entity_poly.pdbx_strand_id
1 'polypeptide(L)'
;FYVGFWLHDKTTAAQWQAFIEKSMHRALSAGTLWGLAGLSFIAVYREVFETILFFQALWVQTDAPGRNMALAGVIVGAGVLAMLAWVVFRYSMRLPLRQFFRLSGLLMFVLALVFAGKGVAALQEAGYIQISPINAPRIDLLGIYPNLQGLLLQGALLLLGLYLWYGLPGRRSSRG
;
A
#
# COMPACT_ATOMS: atom_id res chain seq x y z
N PHE A 1 -44.91 -14.51 -1.31
CA PHE A 1 -43.78 -13.67 -0.87
C PHE A 1 -42.77 -14.53 -0.10
N TYR A 2 -41.46 -14.27 -0.27
CA TYR A 2 -40.37 -14.59 0.68
C TYR A 2 -39.52 -15.89 0.64
N VAL A 3 -39.41 -16.66 -0.45
CA VAL A 3 -38.44 -17.81 -0.48
C VAL A 3 -37.44 -17.82 -1.66
N GLY A 4 -37.57 -16.92 -2.66
CA GLY A 4 -36.72 -16.93 -3.86
C GLY A 4 -35.34 -16.26 -3.74
N PHE A 5 -35.13 -15.37 -2.77
CA PHE A 5 -33.92 -14.52 -2.72
C PHE A 5 -32.73 -15.12 -1.96
N TRP A 6 -32.93 -16.19 -1.18
CA TRP A 6 -31.89 -16.75 -0.31
C TRP A 6 -31.05 -17.86 -0.96
N LEU A 7 -31.55 -18.49 -2.03
CA LEU A 7 -30.81 -19.54 -2.74
C LEU A 7 -29.71 -18.98 -3.67
N HIS A 8 -29.79 -17.70 -4.04
CA HIS A 8 -28.83 -17.07 -4.94
C HIS A 8 -27.57 -16.57 -4.20
N ASP A 9 -27.71 -16.01 -3.00
CA ASP A 9 -26.59 -15.46 -2.21
C ASP A 9 -25.60 -16.53 -1.69
N LYS A 10 -26.07 -17.75 -1.46
CA LYS A 10 -25.19 -18.85 -0.99
C LYS A 10 -24.29 -19.42 -2.08
N THR A 11 -24.69 -19.33 -3.35
CA THR A 11 -23.87 -19.84 -4.47
C THR A 11 -22.67 -18.95 -4.77
N THR A 12 -22.78 -17.64 -4.53
CA THR A 12 -21.64 -16.72 -4.68
C THR A 12 -20.60 -16.90 -3.58
N ALA A 13 -21.02 -17.08 -2.33
CA ALA A 13 -20.09 -17.28 -1.21
C ALA A 13 -19.28 -18.59 -1.36
N ALA A 14 -19.94 -19.69 -1.74
CA ALA A 14 -19.27 -20.97 -1.98
C ALA A 14 -18.29 -20.92 -3.17
N GLN A 15 -18.65 -20.22 -4.25
CA GLN A 15 -17.76 -20.00 -5.39
C GLN A 15 -16.59 -19.06 -5.06
N TRP A 16 -16.81 -18.06 -4.21
CA TRP A 16 -15.75 -17.17 -3.72
C TRP A 16 -14.76 -17.93 -2.83
N GLN A 17 -15.27 -18.79 -1.95
CA GLN A 17 -14.46 -19.64 -1.08
C GLN A 17 -13.66 -20.66 -1.89
N ALA A 18 -14.29 -21.33 -2.86
CA ALA A 18 -13.60 -22.21 -3.80
C ALA A 18 -12.58 -21.47 -4.68
N PHE A 19 -12.84 -20.21 -5.05
CA PHE A 19 -11.89 -19.37 -5.79
C PHE A 19 -10.69 -18.99 -4.92
N ILE A 20 -10.91 -18.63 -3.65
CA ILE A 20 -9.82 -18.36 -2.70
C ILE A 20 -9.03 -19.63 -2.42
N GLU A 21 -9.69 -20.74 -2.17
CA GLU A 21 -9.04 -22.04 -1.93
C GLU A 21 -8.23 -22.50 -3.15
N LYS A 22 -8.76 -22.33 -4.37
CA LYS A 22 -8.06 -22.65 -5.62
C LYS A 22 -6.95 -21.65 -5.95
N SER A 23 -7.12 -20.37 -5.63
CA SER A 23 -6.08 -19.33 -5.76
C SER A 23 -4.97 -19.54 -4.73
N MET A 24 -5.33 -19.98 -3.52
CA MET A 24 -4.41 -20.35 -2.44
C MET A 24 -3.65 -21.62 -2.83
N HIS A 25 -4.32 -22.69 -3.26
CA HIS A 25 -3.65 -23.91 -3.76
C HIS A 25 -2.78 -23.68 -5.00
N ARG A 26 -3.16 -22.79 -5.93
CA ARG A 26 -2.27 -22.37 -7.05
C ARG A 26 -1.09 -21.53 -6.57
N ALA A 27 -1.30 -20.66 -5.59
CA ALA A 27 -0.23 -19.88 -4.95
C ALA A 27 0.62 -20.68 -3.96
N LEU A 28 0.27 -21.94 -3.71
CA LEU A 28 1.01 -22.91 -2.89
C LEU A 28 1.82 -23.89 -3.76
N SER A 29 2.02 -23.61 -5.06
CA SER A 29 3.06 -24.30 -5.82
C SER A 29 4.43 -23.99 -5.20
N ALA A 30 5.36 -24.95 -5.19
CA ALA A 30 6.66 -24.79 -4.53
C ALA A 30 7.41 -23.51 -4.97
N GLY A 31 7.28 -23.10 -6.24
CA GLY A 31 7.86 -21.85 -6.76
C GLY A 31 7.20 -20.57 -6.24
N THR A 32 5.89 -20.58 -5.96
CA THR A 32 5.18 -19.41 -5.44
C THR A 32 5.45 -19.20 -3.94
N LEU A 33 5.65 -20.26 -3.17
CA LEU A 33 6.05 -20.16 -1.76
C LEU A 33 7.41 -19.46 -1.58
N TRP A 34 8.40 -19.79 -2.42
CA TRP A 34 9.70 -19.10 -2.43
C TRP A 34 9.56 -17.62 -2.83
N GLY A 35 8.71 -17.31 -3.81
CA GLY A 35 8.41 -15.94 -4.20
C GLY A 35 7.74 -15.12 -3.09
N LEU A 36 6.76 -15.72 -2.40
CA LEU A 36 6.08 -15.08 -1.26
C LEU A 36 7.02 -14.89 -0.07
N ALA A 37 7.90 -15.87 0.21
CA ALA A 37 8.91 -15.75 1.25
C ALA A 37 9.90 -14.62 0.93
N GLY A 38 10.42 -14.56 -0.29
CA GLY A 38 11.31 -13.49 -0.75
C GLY A 38 10.66 -12.11 -0.70
N LEU A 39 9.41 -12.00 -1.17
CA LEU A 39 8.65 -10.74 -1.13
C LEU A 39 8.42 -10.26 0.31
N SER A 40 8.02 -11.19 1.20
CA SER A 40 7.80 -10.89 2.61
C SER A 40 9.10 -10.48 3.30
N PHE A 41 10.21 -11.17 2.99
CA PHE A 41 11.53 -10.84 3.51
C PHE A 41 11.98 -9.44 3.08
N ILE A 42 11.90 -9.10 1.79
CA ILE A 42 12.28 -7.78 1.27
C ILE A 42 11.41 -6.68 1.89
N ALA A 43 10.09 -6.92 2.01
CA ALA A 43 9.17 -5.94 2.59
C ALA A 43 9.50 -5.66 4.06
N VAL A 44 9.71 -6.71 4.87
CA VAL A 44 10.10 -6.55 6.29
C VAL A 44 11.47 -5.92 6.42
N TYR A 45 12.45 -6.38 5.63
CA TYR A 45 13.81 -5.84 5.65
C TYR A 45 13.83 -4.34 5.35
N ARG A 46 13.11 -3.88 4.32
CA ARG A 46 13.02 -2.45 3.97
C ARG A 46 12.48 -1.63 5.13
N GLU A 47 11.39 -2.08 5.76
CA GLU A 47 10.75 -1.34 6.86
C GLU A 47 11.65 -1.28 8.11
N VAL A 48 12.32 -2.40 8.43
CA VAL A 48 13.28 -2.48 9.54
C VAL A 48 14.48 -1.57 9.28
N PHE A 49 15.00 -1.55 8.05
CA PHE A 49 16.11 -0.70 7.67
C PHE A 49 15.78 0.78 7.80
N GLU A 50 14.64 1.22 7.26
CA GLU A 50 14.15 2.60 7.36
C GLU A 50 13.97 3.01 8.83
N THR A 51 13.41 2.11 9.65
CA THR A 51 13.21 2.33 11.09
C THR A 51 14.55 2.49 11.83
N ILE A 52 15.54 1.63 11.55
CA ILE A 52 16.87 1.72 12.18
C ILE A 52 17.56 3.03 11.78
N LEU A 53 17.54 3.39 10.49
CA LEU A 53 18.14 4.64 10.01
C LEU A 53 17.46 5.86 10.63
N PHE A 54 16.13 5.85 10.75
CA PHE A 54 15.39 6.91 11.41
C PHE A 54 15.80 7.05 12.88
N PHE A 55 15.87 5.94 13.63
CA PHE A 55 16.29 5.99 15.03
C PHE A 55 17.76 6.39 15.19
N GLN A 56 18.65 5.94 14.31
CA GLN A 56 20.05 6.39 14.26
C GLN A 56 20.13 7.90 14.05
N ALA A 57 19.42 8.42 13.05
CA ALA A 57 19.37 9.84 12.76
C ALA A 57 18.79 10.63 13.94
N LEU A 58 17.71 10.14 14.56
CA LEU A 58 17.09 10.75 15.72
C LEU A 58 18.05 10.78 16.93
N TRP A 59 18.78 9.69 17.15
CA TRP A 59 19.72 9.56 18.27
C TRP A 59 20.88 10.54 18.16
N VAL A 60 21.40 10.75 16.95
CA VAL A 60 22.52 11.69 16.68
C VAL A 60 22.05 13.15 16.73
N GLN A 61 20.80 13.43 16.34
CA GLN A 61 20.26 14.79 16.29
C GLN A 61 19.66 15.28 17.61
N THR A 62 19.61 14.45 18.67
CA THR A 62 18.95 14.80 19.93
C THR A 62 19.88 14.85 21.14
N ASP A 63 19.67 15.87 21.99
CA ASP A 63 20.39 16.04 23.25
C ASP A 63 20.03 14.96 24.29
N ALA A 64 20.74 14.93 25.42
CA ALA A 64 20.52 13.95 26.50
C ALA A 64 19.03 13.78 26.93
N PRO A 65 18.23 14.85 27.16
CA PRO A 65 16.81 14.69 27.45
C PRO A 65 16.00 14.17 26.25
N GLY A 66 16.37 14.56 25.03
CA GLY A 66 15.73 14.09 23.79
C GLY A 66 15.95 12.60 23.55
N ARG A 67 17.13 12.06 23.91
CA ARG A 67 17.42 10.62 23.86
C ARG A 67 16.52 9.81 24.80
N ASN A 68 16.27 10.31 26.01
CA ASN A 68 15.33 9.66 26.94
C ASN A 68 13.90 9.65 26.37
N MET A 69 13.46 10.73 25.73
CA MET A 69 12.16 10.80 25.07
C MET A 69 12.07 9.86 23.86
N ALA A 70 13.15 9.75 23.07
CA ALA A 70 13.21 8.82 21.94
C ALA A 70 13.07 7.36 22.40
N LEU A 71 13.76 6.96 23.48
CA LEU A 71 13.62 5.62 24.07
C LEU A 71 12.20 5.35 24.59
N ALA A 72 11.60 6.33 25.27
CA ALA A 72 10.20 6.22 25.69
C ALA A 72 9.26 6.06 24.48
N GLY A 73 9.50 6.80 23.40
CA GLY A 73 8.79 6.67 22.14
C GLY A 73 8.92 5.28 21.51
N VAL A 74 10.11 4.69 21.52
CA VAL A 74 10.34 3.30 21.06
C VAL A 74 9.50 2.31 21.85
N ILE A 75 9.53 2.40 23.19
CA ILE A 75 8.81 1.48 24.07
C ILE A 75 7.30 1.60 23.84
N VAL A 76 6.77 2.82 23.83
CA VAL A 76 5.34 3.08 23.61
C VAL A 76 4.93 2.62 22.22
N GLY A 77 5.70 2.96 21.18
CA GLY A 77 5.45 2.56 19.81
C GLY A 77 5.45 1.04 19.63
N ALA A 78 6.43 0.35 20.21
CA ALA A 78 6.49 -1.12 20.20
C ALA A 78 5.27 -1.74 20.91
N GLY A 79 4.85 -1.17 22.04
CA GLY A 79 3.64 -1.60 22.76
C GLY A 79 2.36 -1.44 21.91
N VAL A 80 2.20 -0.30 21.24
CA VAL A 80 1.07 -0.05 20.33
C VAL A 80 1.09 -1.01 19.15
N LEU A 81 2.26 -1.24 18.53
CA LEU A 81 2.39 -2.20 17.43
C LEU A 81 2.10 -3.64 17.87
N ALA A 82 2.55 -4.05 19.06
CA ALA A 82 2.23 -5.37 19.62
C ALA A 82 0.73 -5.52 19.88
N MET A 83 0.06 -4.48 20.42
CA MET A 83 -1.39 -4.47 20.59
C MET A 83 -2.11 -4.59 19.24
N LEU A 84 -1.70 -3.80 18.24
CA LEU A 84 -2.28 -3.85 16.90
C LEU A 84 -2.07 -5.21 16.23
N ALA A 85 -0.87 -5.79 16.34
CA ALA A 85 -0.58 -7.13 15.85
C ALA A 85 -1.50 -8.16 16.51
N TRP A 86 -1.69 -8.10 17.83
CA TRP A 86 -2.60 -8.98 18.55
C TRP A 86 -4.05 -8.84 18.09
N VAL A 87 -4.54 -7.60 17.92
CA VAL A 87 -5.87 -7.33 17.36
C VAL A 87 -6.00 -7.93 15.96
N VAL A 88 -5.04 -7.67 15.09
CA VAL A 88 -5.04 -8.22 13.72
C VAL A 88 -5.10 -9.74 13.77
N PHE A 89 -4.20 -10.42 14.49
CA PHE A 89 -4.20 -11.87 14.61
C PHE A 89 -5.52 -12.42 15.17
N ARG A 90 -6.13 -11.74 16.15
CA ARG A 90 -7.38 -12.16 16.77
C ARG A 90 -8.59 -12.01 15.85
N TYR A 91 -8.59 -11.02 14.97
CA TYR A 91 -9.71 -10.70 14.07
C TYR A 91 -9.45 -11.04 12.59
N SER A 92 -8.27 -11.58 12.24
CA SER A 92 -7.90 -11.96 10.86
C SER A 92 -8.94 -12.89 10.20
N MET A 93 -9.60 -13.76 10.97
CA MET A 93 -10.63 -14.68 10.45
C MET A 93 -11.96 -14.00 10.06
N ARG A 94 -12.18 -12.73 10.45
CA ARG A 94 -13.40 -11.97 10.13
C ARG A 94 -13.19 -10.81 9.16
N LEU A 95 -11.95 -10.58 8.70
CA LEU A 95 -11.69 -9.48 7.77
C LEU A 95 -12.21 -9.82 6.36
N PRO A 96 -13.14 -9.02 5.80
CA PRO A 96 -13.56 -9.20 4.41
C PRO A 96 -12.37 -8.84 3.50
N LEU A 97 -11.64 -9.86 3.04
CA LEU A 97 -10.43 -9.73 2.20
C LEU A 97 -10.64 -8.78 1.02
N ARG A 98 -11.83 -8.82 0.40
CA ARG A 98 -12.17 -7.94 -0.73
C ARG A 98 -12.15 -6.45 -0.37
N GLN A 99 -12.59 -6.07 0.82
CA GLN A 99 -12.57 -4.67 1.27
C GLN A 99 -11.16 -4.26 1.68
N PHE A 100 -10.43 -5.15 2.36
CA PHE A 100 -9.05 -4.93 2.74
C PHE A 100 -8.15 -4.64 1.53
N PHE A 101 -8.19 -5.50 0.51
CA PHE A 101 -7.39 -5.30 -0.71
C PHE A 101 -7.82 -4.08 -1.52
N ARG A 102 -9.10 -3.70 -1.48
CA ARG A 102 -9.56 -2.48 -2.14
C ARG A 102 -9.00 -1.23 -1.44
N LEU A 103 -9.07 -1.19 -0.12
CA LEU A 103 -8.56 -0.08 0.66
C LEU A 103 -7.03 0.02 0.55
N SER A 104 -6.32 -1.10 0.72
CA SER A 104 -4.85 -1.12 0.60
C SER A 104 -4.40 -0.77 -0.81
N GLY A 105 -5.07 -1.27 -1.85
CA GLY A 105 -4.80 -0.89 -3.24
C GLY A 105 -5.00 0.61 -3.50
N LEU A 106 -6.08 1.20 -2.97
CA LEU A 106 -6.31 2.64 -3.07
C LEU A 106 -5.23 3.44 -2.35
N LEU A 107 -4.86 3.05 -1.13
CA LEU A 107 -3.79 3.69 -0.36
C LEU A 107 -2.44 3.60 -1.10
N MET A 108 -2.10 2.42 -1.63
CA MET A 108 -0.87 2.22 -2.41
C MET A 108 -0.87 3.06 -3.69
N PHE A 109 -2.01 3.20 -4.37
CA PHE A 109 -2.14 4.06 -5.54
C PHE A 109 -1.93 5.54 -5.19
N VAL A 110 -2.55 6.01 -4.11
CA VAL A 110 -2.32 7.39 -3.61
C VAL A 110 -0.84 7.59 -3.29
N LEU A 111 -0.21 6.66 -2.58
CA LEU A 111 1.21 6.77 -2.24
C LEU A 111 2.11 6.77 -3.48
N ALA A 112 1.79 5.98 -4.50
CA ALA A 112 2.51 5.99 -5.77
C ALA A 112 2.47 7.36 -6.46
N LEU A 113 1.32 8.06 -6.40
CA LEU A 113 1.22 9.45 -6.92
C LEU A 113 2.10 10.41 -6.13
N VAL A 114 2.08 10.32 -4.80
CA VAL A 114 2.92 11.16 -3.93
C VAL A 114 4.40 10.93 -4.23
N PHE A 115 4.83 9.67 -4.34
CA PHE A 115 6.21 9.31 -4.66
C PHE A 115 6.63 9.70 -6.07
N ALA A 116 5.73 9.64 -7.05
CA ALA A 116 6.02 10.10 -8.40
C ALA A 116 6.39 11.60 -8.41
N GLY A 117 5.61 12.43 -7.72
CA GLY A 117 5.87 13.86 -7.64
C GLY A 117 7.14 14.20 -6.84
N LYS A 118 7.32 13.57 -5.67
CA LYS A 118 8.55 13.73 -4.86
C LYS A 118 9.79 13.21 -5.59
N GLY A 119 9.68 12.12 -6.34
CA GLY A 119 10.77 11.56 -7.13
C GLY A 119 11.22 12.49 -8.24
N VAL A 120 10.28 13.11 -8.98
CA VAL A 120 10.63 14.12 -10.00
C VAL A 120 11.27 15.35 -9.35
N ALA A 121 10.74 15.83 -8.23
CA ALA A 121 11.34 16.95 -7.51
C ALA A 121 12.76 16.62 -7.04
N ALA A 122 13.00 15.43 -6.48
CA ALA A 122 14.33 15.00 -6.05
C ALA A 122 15.32 14.91 -7.22
N LEU A 123 14.88 14.45 -8.40
CA LEU A 123 15.72 14.42 -9.60
C LEU A 123 16.04 15.82 -10.15
N GLN A 124 15.12 16.76 -9.99
CA GLN A 124 15.34 18.18 -10.31
C GLN A 124 16.31 18.83 -9.33
N GLU A 125 16.16 18.57 -8.03
CA GLU A 125 17.08 19.03 -6.98
C GLU A 125 18.48 18.47 -7.14
N ALA A 126 18.60 17.22 -7.61
CA ALA A 126 19.88 16.59 -7.95
C ALA A 126 20.46 17.06 -9.30
N GLY A 127 19.77 17.93 -10.05
CA GLY A 127 20.24 18.50 -11.31
C GLY A 127 20.15 17.59 -12.54
N TYR A 128 19.53 16.41 -12.43
CA TYR A 128 19.36 15.48 -13.56
C TYR A 128 18.25 15.89 -14.53
N ILE A 129 17.24 16.62 -14.05
CA ILE A 129 16.09 17.05 -14.85
C ILE A 129 15.95 18.57 -14.76
N GLN A 130 15.75 19.22 -15.91
CA GLN A 130 15.54 20.67 -15.99
C GLN A 130 14.21 21.07 -15.36
N ILE A 131 14.19 22.17 -14.60
CA ILE A 131 12.98 22.67 -13.95
C ILE A 131 12.19 23.52 -14.93
N SER A 132 10.95 23.12 -15.23
CA SER A 132 9.99 23.94 -15.98
C SER A 132 8.87 24.38 -15.03
N PRO A 133 9.03 25.55 -14.37
CA PRO A 133 8.08 25.98 -13.36
C PRO A 133 6.78 26.42 -14.02
N ILE A 134 5.66 26.05 -13.40
CA ILE A 134 4.33 26.49 -13.79
C ILE A 134 3.58 27.04 -12.59
N ASN A 135 2.62 27.94 -12.84
CA ASN A 135 1.80 28.50 -11.78
C ASN A 135 0.80 27.45 -11.28
N ALA A 136 1.21 26.65 -10.30
CA ALA A 136 0.44 25.60 -9.68
C ALA A 136 0.65 25.60 -8.15
N PRO A 137 -0.34 25.12 -7.36
CA PRO A 137 -0.20 25.07 -5.91
C PRO A 137 0.88 24.06 -5.50
N ARG A 138 1.67 24.41 -4.48
CA ARG A 138 2.64 23.50 -3.86
C ARG A 138 1.99 22.81 -2.66
N ILE A 139 1.94 21.49 -2.68
CA ILE A 139 1.41 20.67 -1.58
C ILE A 139 2.39 19.51 -1.33
N ASP A 140 3.31 19.71 -0.38
CA ASP A 140 4.39 18.75 -0.07
C ASP A 140 3.85 17.39 0.42
N LEU A 141 2.69 17.38 1.09
CA LEU A 141 2.04 16.16 1.56
C LEU A 141 1.62 15.25 0.40
N LEU A 142 1.08 15.84 -0.67
CA LEU A 142 0.64 15.13 -1.87
C LEU A 142 1.76 14.96 -2.91
N GLY A 143 2.96 15.47 -2.62
CA GLY A 143 4.07 15.52 -3.58
C GLY A 143 3.75 16.39 -4.80
N ILE A 144 2.85 17.37 -4.66
CA ILE A 144 2.48 18.27 -5.76
C ILE A 144 3.44 19.46 -5.71
N TYR A 145 4.28 19.57 -6.73
CA TYR A 145 5.23 20.66 -6.90
C TYR A 145 4.88 21.51 -8.12
N PRO A 146 5.24 22.81 -8.14
CA PRO A 146 4.94 23.71 -9.25
C PRO A 146 5.85 23.46 -10.45
N ASN A 147 5.93 22.20 -10.91
CA ASN A 147 6.74 21.78 -12.05
C ASN A 147 5.88 21.01 -13.07
N LEU A 148 6.13 21.24 -14.36
CA LEU A 148 5.32 20.63 -15.42
C LEU A 148 5.49 19.11 -15.47
N GLN A 149 6.73 18.62 -15.34
CA GLN A 149 7.03 17.19 -15.50
C GLN A 149 6.40 16.33 -14.41
N GLY A 150 6.45 16.77 -13.15
CA GLY A 150 5.86 16.04 -12.03
C GLY A 150 4.33 16.04 -12.12
N LEU A 151 3.73 17.17 -12.46
CA LEU A 151 2.28 17.30 -12.65
C LEU A 151 1.78 16.46 -13.84
N LEU A 152 2.51 16.44 -14.96
CA LEU A 152 2.18 15.58 -16.11
C LEU A 152 2.29 14.10 -15.75
N LEU A 153 3.34 13.69 -15.03
CA LEU A 153 3.51 12.30 -14.59
C LEU A 153 2.40 11.87 -13.64
N GLN A 154 2.11 12.67 -12.61
CA GLN A 154 1.01 12.39 -11.67
C GLN A 154 -0.34 12.38 -12.38
N GLY A 155 -0.59 13.31 -13.32
CA GLY A 155 -1.80 13.34 -14.14
C GLY A 155 -1.96 12.11 -15.03
N ALA A 156 -0.88 11.67 -15.69
CA ALA A 156 -0.90 10.45 -16.51
C ALA A 156 -1.18 9.20 -15.65
N LEU A 157 -0.56 9.09 -14.47
CA LEU A 157 -0.82 8.00 -13.53
C LEU A 157 -2.25 8.01 -13.01
N LEU A 158 -2.82 9.19 -12.73
CA LEU A 158 -4.21 9.35 -12.34
C LEU A 158 -5.16 8.87 -13.44
N LEU A 159 -4.95 9.32 -14.68
CA LEU A 159 -5.77 8.91 -15.82
C LEU A 159 -5.66 7.40 -16.08
N LEU A 160 -4.45 6.85 -16.01
CA LEU A 160 -4.22 5.42 -16.13
C LEU A 160 -4.94 4.64 -15.02
N GLY A 161 -4.84 5.09 -13.77
CA GLY A 161 -5.52 4.48 -12.63
C GLY A 161 -7.04 4.48 -12.79
N LEU A 162 -7.61 5.61 -13.22
CA LEU A 162 -9.04 5.72 -13.52
C LEU A 162 -9.46 4.81 -14.68
N TYR A 163 -8.68 4.80 -15.76
CA TYR A 163 -8.92 3.92 -16.90
C TYR A 163 -8.90 2.44 -16.48
N LEU A 164 -7.94 2.01 -15.67
CA LEU A 164 -7.88 0.63 -15.17
C LEU A 164 -9.03 0.31 -14.21
N TRP A 165 -9.46 1.28 -13.41
CA TRP A 165 -10.56 1.12 -12.46
C TRP A 165 -11.92 0.98 -13.14
N TYR A 166 -12.19 1.78 -14.18
CA TYR A 166 -13.49 1.81 -14.88
C TYR A 166 -13.52 1.00 -16.18
N GLY A 167 -12.37 0.82 -16.83
CA GLY A 167 -12.23 0.31 -18.19
C GLY A 167 -11.85 -1.16 -18.32
N LEU A 168 -11.66 -1.91 -17.22
CA LEU A 168 -11.52 -3.37 -17.29
C LEU A 168 -12.93 -4.00 -17.35
N PRO A 169 -13.43 -4.45 -18.52
CA PRO A 169 -14.65 -5.24 -18.58
C PRO A 169 -14.39 -6.50 -17.74
N GLY A 170 -15.14 -6.63 -16.64
CA GLY A 170 -15.05 -7.80 -15.78
C GLY A 170 -15.20 -9.04 -16.65
N ARG A 171 -14.14 -9.84 -16.75
CA ARG A 171 -14.13 -11.12 -17.49
C ARG A 171 -15.29 -11.95 -16.97
N ARG A 172 -16.43 -11.88 -17.65
CA ARG A 172 -17.55 -12.82 -17.53
C ARG A 172 -16.98 -14.14 -18.01
N SER A 173 -16.59 -14.99 -17.06
CA SER A 173 -16.25 -16.38 -17.34
C SER A 173 -17.49 -17.02 -17.94
N SER A 174 -17.44 -17.23 -19.26
CA SER A 174 -18.42 -17.97 -20.04
C SER A 174 -18.64 -19.33 -19.40
N ARG A 175 -19.92 -19.64 -19.09
CA ARG A 175 -20.38 -21.00 -18.89
C ARG A 175 -20.31 -21.72 -20.23
N GLY A 176 -19.74 -22.92 -20.20
CA GLY A 176 -19.88 -24.00 -21.17
C GLY A 176 -19.83 -25.27 -20.35
#